data_AF-V5H3B8-F1
#
_entry.id   AF-V5H3B8-F1
#
_cell.length_a   1.000
_cell.length_b   1.000
_cell.length_c   1.000
_cell.angle_alpha   90.00
_cell.angle_beta   90.00
_cell.angle_gamma   90.00
#
_symmetry.space_group_name_H-M   'P 1'
#
loop_
_entity.id
_entity.type
_entity.pdbx_description
1 polymer ?
#
loop_
_entity_poly.entity_id
_entity_poly.type
_entity_poly.pdbx_seq_one_letter_code
_entity_poly.pdbx_strand_id
1 'polypeptide(L)'
;NYTSFIALERVMDLNHPEAISIALEQILELYRGQGMEIYWRDNFTCPSEEEYKQMVKRKTGGLFMLAIRLMQLFSDNKADFTKITGILGLIFQIRDDYINLVSKDYMHHKSYCEDLTEGKFSFPIIHAIHSQAEDKQIIHILRQRTKEIEVKKYCVDLLEKFGSFEYTRQTLKNLEKDAKEELEKLGGNPYMEDFINSLSKT
;
A
#
# COMPACT_ATOMS: atom_id res chain seq x y z
N ASN A 1 -8.27 -4.07 18.06
CA ASN A 1 -9.68 -3.85 18.46
C ASN A 1 -9.81 -2.83 19.58
N TYR A 2 -9.35 -3.08 20.81
CA TYR A 2 -9.50 -2.11 21.92
C TYR A 2 -8.93 -0.71 21.61
N THR A 3 -7.69 -0.63 21.12
CA THR A 3 -7.04 0.64 20.74
C THR A 3 -7.80 1.41 19.66
N SER A 4 -8.51 0.72 18.76
CA SER A 4 -9.33 1.37 17.73
C SER A 4 -10.51 2.12 18.33
N PHE A 5 -11.11 1.59 19.41
CA PHE A 5 -12.18 2.28 20.13
C PHE A 5 -11.64 3.43 20.99
N ILE A 6 -10.43 3.30 21.57
CA ILE A 6 -9.75 4.45 22.19
C ILE A 6 -9.51 5.55 21.16
N ALA A 7 -9.06 5.21 19.95
CA ALA A 7 -8.87 6.21 18.90
C ALA A 7 -10.18 6.91 18.53
N LEU A 8 -11.30 6.17 18.43
CA LEU A 8 -12.62 6.77 18.25
C LEU A 8 -13.04 7.67 19.42
N GLU A 9 -12.73 7.28 20.66
CA GLU A 9 -12.93 8.13 21.84
C GLU A 9 -12.16 9.45 21.73
N ARG A 10 -10.90 9.40 21.29
CA ARG A 10 -10.11 10.61 21.00
C ARG A 10 -10.66 11.45 19.85
N VAL A 11 -11.32 10.84 18.86
CA VAL A 11 -12.02 11.59 17.82
C VAL A 11 -13.25 12.31 18.40
N MET A 12 -13.94 11.72 19.39
CA MET A 12 -15.05 12.40 20.07
C MET A 12 -14.58 13.66 20.81
N ASP A 13 -13.37 13.65 21.37
CA ASP A 13 -12.77 14.81 22.05
C ASP A 13 -12.59 16.03 21.13
N LEU A 14 -12.64 15.87 19.80
CA LEU A 14 -12.61 16.97 18.83
C LEU A 14 -13.86 17.87 18.87
N ASN A 15 -14.95 17.42 19.50
CA ASN A 15 -16.19 18.18 19.67
C ASN A 15 -16.77 18.76 18.37
N HIS A 16 -16.59 18.07 17.23
CA HIS A 16 -17.15 18.45 15.94
C HIS A 16 -18.18 17.40 15.46
N PRO A 17 -19.39 17.80 15.04
CA PRO A 17 -20.49 16.87 14.73
C PRO A 17 -20.16 15.87 13.62
N GLU A 18 -19.32 16.27 12.66
CA GLU A 18 -18.92 15.41 11.53
C GLU A 18 -17.73 14.49 11.81
N ALA A 19 -16.97 14.70 12.90
CA ALA A 19 -15.70 14.00 13.13
C ALA A 19 -15.87 12.48 13.23
N ILE A 20 -16.93 12.03 13.92
CA ILE A 20 -17.21 10.60 14.07
C ILE A 20 -17.67 9.96 12.77
N SER A 21 -18.50 10.64 11.95
CA SER A 21 -18.90 10.12 10.64
C SER A 21 -17.68 9.92 9.75
N ILE A 22 -16.80 10.92 9.68
CA ILE A 22 -15.57 10.85 8.90
C ILE A 22 -14.70 9.68 9.37
N ALA A 23 -14.50 9.53 10.69
CA ALA A 23 -13.70 8.44 11.24
C ALA A 23 -14.29 7.07 10.91
N LEU A 24 -15.60 6.87 11.09
CA LEU A 24 -16.26 5.61 10.79
C LEU A 24 -16.24 5.29 9.29
N GLU A 25 -16.47 6.26 8.42
CA GLU A 25 -16.35 6.09 6.96
C GLU A 25 -14.97 5.59 6.56
N GLN A 26 -13.90 6.22 7.07
CA GLN A 26 -12.53 5.81 6.71
C GLN A 26 -12.12 4.47 7.33
N ILE A 27 -12.59 4.17 8.55
CA ILE A 27 -12.38 2.85 9.16
C ILE A 27 -13.09 1.75 8.34
N LEU A 28 -14.29 2.00 7.84
CA LEU A 28 -15.00 1.06 6.97
C LEU A 28 -14.23 0.82 5.66
N GLU A 29 -13.69 1.87 5.03
CA GLU A 29 -12.85 1.74 3.84
C GLU A 29 -11.57 0.94 4.11
N LEU A 30 -10.92 1.18 5.26
CA LEU A 30 -9.76 0.40 5.70
C LEU A 30 -10.08 -1.09 5.77
N TYR A 31 -11.19 -1.45 6.43
CA TYR A 31 -11.61 -2.86 6.55
C TYR A 31 -12.03 -3.46 5.20
N ARG A 32 -12.66 -2.69 4.31
CA ARG A 32 -12.99 -3.13 2.95
C ARG A 32 -11.71 -3.47 2.16
N GLY A 33 -10.73 -2.56 2.18
CA GLY A 33 -9.43 -2.80 1.53
C GLY A 33 -8.71 -4.03 2.11
N GLN A 34 -8.62 -4.13 3.42
CA GLN A 34 -8.01 -5.29 4.08
C GLN A 34 -8.76 -6.60 3.77
N GLY A 35 -10.09 -6.55 3.69
CA GLY A 35 -10.92 -7.69 3.32
C GLY A 35 -10.67 -8.17 1.90
N MET A 36 -10.47 -7.27 0.93
CA MET A 36 -10.10 -7.62 -0.45
C MET A 36 -8.76 -8.36 -0.50
N GLU A 37 -7.74 -7.83 0.17
CA GLU A 37 -6.41 -8.45 0.24
C GLU A 37 -6.46 -9.86 0.84
N ILE A 38 -7.16 -10.01 1.98
CA ILE A 38 -7.36 -11.30 2.64
C ILE A 38 -8.12 -12.27 1.74
N TYR A 39 -9.19 -11.81 1.09
CA TYR A 39 -10.00 -12.63 0.20
C TYR A 39 -9.16 -13.20 -0.94
N TRP A 40 -8.39 -12.35 -1.63
CA TRP A 40 -7.50 -12.79 -2.71
C TRP A 40 -6.48 -13.82 -2.23
N ARG A 41 -5.79 -13.52 -1.14
CA ARG A 41 -4.78 -14.38 -0.51
C ARG A 41 -5.32 -15.75 -0.12
N ASP A 42 -6.49 -15.80 0.53
CA ASP A 42 -7.03 -17.02 1.09
C ASP A 42 -7.81 -17.86 0.05
N ASN A 43 -8.25 -17.26 -1.06
CA ASN A 43 -8.88 -17.95 -2.19
C ASN A 43 -7.92 -18.20 -3.37
N PHE A 44 -6.67 -17.76 -3.27
CA PHE A 44 -5.64 -17.86 -4.31
C PHE A 44 -6.06 -17.25 -5.66
N THR A 45 -6.80 -16.15 -5.60
CA THR A 45 -7.24 -15.38 -6.76
C THR A 45 -6.34 -14.17 -6.89
N CYS A 46 -5.39 -14.20 -7.84
CA CYS A 46 -4.54 -13.05 -8.10
C CYS A 46 -5.40 -11.89 -8.64
N PRO A 47 -5.41 -10.70 -8.00
CA PRO A 47 -6.11 -9.54 -8.53
C PRO A 47 -5.40 -8.99 -9.77
N SER A 48 -6.12 -8.24 -10.59
CA SER A 48 -5.51 -7.34 -11.56
C SER A 48 -4.76 -6.19 -10.86
N GLU A 49 -3.87 -5.52 -11.58
CA GLU A 49 -3.15 -4.36 -11.06
C GLU A 49 -4.12 -3.23 -10.67
N GLU A 50 -5.20 -3.01 -11.43
CA GLU A 50 -6.18 -1.98 -11.11
C GLU A 50 -6.96 -2.32 -9.84
N GLU A 51 -7.38 -3.57 -9.66
CA GLU A 51 -8.03 -4.01 -8.42
C GLU A 51 -7.10 -3.84 -7.22
N TYR A 52 -5.82 -4.18 -7.34
CA TYR A 52 -4.83 -3.92 -6.31
C TYR A 52 -4.75 -2.42 -5.99
N LYS A 53 -4.64 -1.55 -7.01
CA LYS A 53 -4.59 -0.09 -6.80
C LYS A 53 -5.84 0.43 -6.08
N GLN A 54 -7.02 -0.09 -6.40
CA GLN A 54 -8.26 0.26 -5.72
C GLN A 54 -8.26 -0.21 -4.25
N MET A 55 -7.79 -1.43 -3.98
CA MET A 55 -7.63 -1.93 -2.61
C MET A 55 -6.69 -1.02 -1.79
N VAL A 56 -5.54 -0.65 -2.35
CA VAL A 56 -4.57 0.22 -1.66
C VAL A 56 -5.15 1.61 -1.38
N LYS A 57 -5.90 2.19 -2.33
CA LYS A 57 -6.59 3.48 -2.12
C LYS A 57 -7.56 3.41 -0.94
N ARG A 58 -8.30 2.31 -0.78
CA ARG A 58 -9.21 2.11 0.37
C ARG A 58 -8.47 1.91 1.68
N LYS A 59 -7.38 1.14 1.67
CA LYS A 59 -6.59 0.79 2.87
C LYS A 59 -5.68 1.94 3.31
N THR A 60 -4.64 2.22 2.54
CA THR A 60 -3.58 3.17 2.90
C THR A 60 -4.00 4.60 2.57
N GLY A 61 -4.64 4.81 1.41
CA GLY A 61 -5.18 6.12 1.03
C GLY A 61 -6.28 6.60 1.99
N GLY A 62 -7.11 5.69 2.49
CA GLY A 62 -8.17 5.98 3.47
C GLY A 62 -7.64 6.51 4.80
N LEU A 63 -6.50 6.01 5.28
CA LEU A 63 -5.88 6.53 6.51
C LEU A 63 -5.30 7.94 6.34
N PHE A 64 -4.66 8.23 5.20
CA PHE A 64 -4.24 9.59 4.88
C PHE A 64 -5.45 10.53 4.79
N MET A 65 -6.51 10.08 4.12
CA MET A 65 -7.74 10.85 3.97
C MET A 65 -8.46 11.09 5.31
N LEU A 66 -8.39 10.15 6.25
CA LEU A 66 -8.90 10.35 7.61
C LEU A 66 -8.23 11.55 8.28
N ALA A 67 -6.90 11.58 8.30
CA ALA A 67 -6.16 12.69 8.91
C ALA A 67 -6.51 14.02 8.25
N ILE A 68 -6.50 14.07 6.92
CA ILE A 68 -6.80 15.31 6.17
C ILE A 68 -8.24 15.77 6.40
N ARG A 69 -9.24 14.89 6.30
CA ARG A 69 -10.64 15.26 6.50
C ARG A 69 -10.90 15.77 7.91
N LEU A 70 -10.26 15.17 8.92
CA LEU A 70 -10.35 15.67 10.30
C LEU A 70 -9.69 17.04 10.45
N MET A 71 -8.53 17.28 9.83
CA MET A 71 -7.90 18.62 9.81
C MET A 71 -8.77 19.65 9.09
N GLN A 72 -9.41 19.27 7.98
CA GLN A 72 -10.28 20.15 7.21
C GLN A 72 -11.53 20.57 7.98
N LEU A 73 -11.99 19.83 8.99
CA LEU A 73 -13.09 20.30 9.86
C LEU A 73 -12.77 21.63 10.54
N PHE A 74 -11.49 21.88 10.84
CA PHE A 74 -11.02 23.05 11.58
C PHE A 74 -10.20 24.01 10.70
N SER A 75 -10.29 23.88 9.38
CA SER A 75 -9.57 24.71 8.42
C SER A 75 -10.53 25.33 7.41
N ASP A 76 -10.22 26.54 6.96
CA ASP A 76 -10.90 27.18 5.84
C ASP A 76 -10.54 26.53 4.49
N ASN A 77 -9.44 25.77 4.43
CA ASN A 77 -9.03 25.10 3.21
C ASN A 77 -9.85 23.83 2.98
N LYS A 78 -10.74 23.88 1.98
CA LYS A 78 -11.59 22.75 1.54
C LYS A 78 -11.16 22.15 0.20
N ALA A 79 -9.88 22.29 -0.18
CA ALA A 79 -9.35 21.68 -1.40
C ALA A 79 -9.52 20.15 -1.40
N ASP A 80 -9.61 19.56 -2.58
CA ASP A 80 -9.67 18.12 -2.75
C ASP A 80 -8.26 17.51 -2.72
N PHE A 81 -7.96 16.76 -1.66
CA PHE A 81 -6.69 16.05 -1.50
C PHE A 81 -6.76 14.58 -1.91
N THR A 82 -7.88 14.10 -2.46
CA THR A 82 -8.12 12.68 -2.75
C THR A 82 -7.10 12.10 -3.72
N LYS A 83 -6.70 12.88 -4.72
CA LYS A 83 -5.73 12.41 -5.70
C LYS A 83 -4.33 12.26 -5.10
N ILE A 84 -3.84 13.27 -4.38
CA ILE A 84 -2.51 13.21 -3.77
C ILE A 84 -2.43 12.12 -2.69
N THR A 85 -3.46 11.94 -1.85
CA THR A 85 -3.46 10.84 -0.86
C THR A 85 -3.53 9.47 -1.51
N GLY A 86 -4.27 9.34 -2.62
CA GLY A 86 -4.32 8.10 -3.40
C GLY A 86 -2.94 7.74 -3.97
N ILE A 87 -2.23 8.72 -4.53
CA ILE A 87 -0.87 8.53 -5.05
C ILE A 87 0.10 8.18 -3.94
N LEU A 88 0.10 8.93 -2.83
CA LEU A 88 0.95 8.64 -1.66
C LEU A 88 0.67 7.25 -1.10
N GLY A 89 -0.60 6.88 -0.94
CA GLY A 89 -1.00 5.54 -0.48
C GLY A 89 -0.44 4.42 -1.36
N LEU A 90 -0.45 4.61 -2.69
CA LEU A 90 0.17 3.69 -3.65
C LEU A 90 1.69 3.62 -3.49
N ILE A 91 2.37 4.77 -3.37
CA ILE A 91 3.83 4.80 -3.16
C ILE A 91 4.20 4.03 -1.89
N PHE A 92 3.51 4.30 -0.78
CA PHE A 92 3.77 3.64 0.50
C PHE A 92 3.57 2.13 0.43
N GLN A 93 2.44 1.66 -0.11
CA GLN A 93 2.17 0.23 -0.16
C GLN A 93 3.07 -0.52 -1.14
N ILE A 94 3.28 0.01 -2.35
CA ILE A 94 4.12 -0.63 -3.37
C ILE A 94 5.57 -0.69 -2.89
N ARG A 95 6.04 0.34 -2.18
CA ARG A 95 7.38 0.35 -1.58
C ARG A 95 7.51 -0.66 -0.45
N ASP A 96 6.52 -0.77 0.44
CA ASP A 96 6.52 -1.81 1.49
C ASP A 96 6.55 -3.22 0.89
N ASP A 97 5.71 -3.47 -0.12
CA ASP A 97 5.67 -4.72 -0.88
C ASP A 97 7.03 -5.03 -1.55
N TYR A 98 7.71 -4.02 -2.09
CA TYR A 98 9.04 -4.16 -2.70
C TYR A 98 10.12 -4.48 -1.66
N ILE A 99 10.18 -3.71 -0.57
CA ILE A 99 11.17 -3.87 0.50
C ILE A 99 11.03 -5.24 1.18
N ASN A 100 9.80 -5.73 1.36
CA ASN A 100 9.52 -7.06 1.93
C ASN A 100 10.23 -8.18 1.18
N LEU A 101 10.40 -8.04 -0.14
CA LEU A 101 10.99 -9.05 -1.02
C LEU A 101 12.48 -8.86 -1.29
N VAL A 102 12.99 -7.62 -1.22
CA VAL A 102 14.37 -7.29 -1.63
C VAL A 102 15.31 -7.04 -0.46
N SER A 103 14.83 -6.50 0.65
CA SER A 103 15.72 -6.00 1.69
C SER A 103 16.27 -7.12 2.59
N LYS A 104 17.60 -7.26 2.56
CA LYS A 104 18.35 -8.10 3.51
C LYS A 104 18.33 -7.53 4.93
N ASP A 105 18.16 -6.22 5.09
CA ASP A 105 18.13 -5.56 6.41
C ASP A 105 16.75 -5.66 7.08
N TYR A 106 15.67 -5.81 6.30
CA TYR A 106 14.34 -6.18 6.83
C TYR A 106 14.39 -7.53 7.55
N MET A 107 15.39 -8.38 7.26
CA MET A 107 15.63 -9.67 7.93
C MET A 107 15.96 -9.53 9.43
N HIS A 108 16.40 -8.34 9.88
CA HIS A 108 16.73 -8.12 11.30
C HIS A 108 15.51 -7.78 12.16
N HIS A 109 14.42 -7.30 11.56
CA HIS A 109 13.20 -6.89 12.28
C HIS A 109 11.97 -7.75 11.94
N LYS A 110 12.02 -8.51 10.84
CA LYS A 110 10.99 -9.42 10.32
C LYS A 110 11.62 -10.69 9.74
N SER A 111 10.83 -11.73 9.51
CA SER A 111 11.31 -12.93 8.82
C SER A 111 11.50 -12.67 7.31
N TYR A 112 12.51 -13.31 6.68
CA TYR A 112 12.84 -13.09 5.26
C TYR A 112 11.64 -13.35 4.34
N CYS A 113 11.26 -12.39 3.48
CA CYS A 113 10.11 -12.46 2.56
C CYS A 113 8.82 -12.98 3.23
N GLU A 114 8.27 -12.19 4.16
CA GLU A 114 7.03 -12.53 4.87
C GLU A 114 5.84 -12.65 3.95
N ASP A 115 5.74 -11.81 2.92
CA ASP A 115 4.63 -11.83 1.97
C ASP A 115 4.50 -13.20 1.29
N LEU A 116 5.61 -13.90 1.05
CA LEU A 116 5.62 -15.27 0.52
C LEU A 116 5.11 -16.31 1.53
N THR A 117 5.40 -16.13 2.83
CA THR A 117 4.84 -17.00 3.88
C THR A 117 3.35 -16.73 4.10
N GLU A 118 2.91 -15.48 3.99
CA GLU A 118 1.50 -15.16 4.07
C GLU A 118 0.73 -15.65 2.83
N GLY A 119 1.41 -15.81 1.70
CA GLY A 119 0.78 -16.08 0.41
C GLY A 119 0.17 -14.82 -0.22
N LYS A 120 0.63 -13.63 0.20
CA LYS A 120 0.10 -12.33 -0.20
C LYS A 120 0.43 -12.04 -1.67
N PHE A 121 -0.56 -11.54 -2.41
CA PHE A 121 -0.38 -11.00 -3.76
C PHE A 121 0.14 -9.56 -3.66
N SER A 122 1.43 -9.40 -3.42
CA SER A 122 2.09 -8.09 -3.39
C SER A 122 2.34 -7.57 -4.82
N PHE A 123 2.59 -6.27 -4.96
CA PHE A 123 2.70 -5.62 -6.28
C PHE A 123 3.68 -6.31 -7.26
N PRO A 124 4.93 -6.67 -6.87
CA PRO A 124 5.86 -7.37 -7.78
C PRO A 124 5.36 -8.77 -8.17
N ILE A 125 4.62 -9.43 -7.27
CA ILE A 125 4.10 -10.78 -7.48
C ILE A 125 2.90 -10.76 -8.43
N ILE A 126 2.01 -9.78 -8.28
CA ILE A 126 0.89 -9.55 -9.21
C ILE A 126 1.43 -9.34 -10.63
N HIS A 127 2.42 -8.46 -10.79
CA HIS A 127 3.06 -8.25 -12.10
C HIS A 127 3.65 -9.55 -12.66
N ALA A 128 4.36 -10.33 -11.85
CA ALA A 128 4.97 -11.58 -12.30
C ALA A 128 3.94 -12.59 -12.81
N ILE A 129 2.84 -12.76 -12.07
CA ILE A 129 1.78 -13.71 -12.41
C ILE A 129 1.09 -13.31 -13.72
N HIS A 130 0.81 -12.02 -13.92
CA HIS A 130 0.13 -11.56 -15.15
C HIS A 130 1.06 -11.50 -16.36
N SER A 131 2.33 -11.12 -16.17
CA SER A 131 3.31 -11.06 -17.26
C SER A 131 3.76 -12.45 -17.73
N GLN A 132 3.66 -13.47 -16.88
CA GLN A 132 3.99 -14.86 -17.18
C GLN A 132 2.80 -15.80 -16.91
N ALA A 133 1.65 -15.53 -17.56
CA ALA A 133 0.40 -16.24 -17.28
C ALA A 133 0.45 -17.79 -17.43
N GLU A 134 1.35 -18.30 -18.28
CA GLU A 134 1.58 -19.75 -18.45
C GLU A 134 2.45 -20.35 -17.33
N ASP A 135 3.24 -19.53 -16.63
CA ASP A 135 4.10 -19.95 -15.54
C ASP A 135 3.35 -19.93 -14.21
N LYS A 136 3.04 -21.12 -13.69
CA LYS A 136 2.29 -21.26 -12.44
C LYS A 136 3.19 -21.32 -11.20
N GLN A 137 4.51 -21.26 -11.32
CA GLN A 137 5.43 -21.54 -10.22
C GLN A 137 5.22 -20.59 -9.04
N ILE A 138 5.09 -19.29 -9.31
CA ILE A 138 4.87 -18.27 -8.27
C ILE A 138 3.56 -18.52 -7.51
N ILE A 139 2.47 -18.83 -8.21
CA ILE A 139 1.18 -19.17 -7.57
C ILE A 139 1.32 -20.42 -6.70
N HIS A 140 2.03 -21.45 -7.16
CA HIS A 140 2.25 -22.65 -6.36
C HIS A 140 3.07 -22.36 -5.11
N ILE A 141 4.12 -21.54 -5.21
CA ILE A 141 4.92 -21.13 -4.05
C ILE A 141 4.08 -20.35 -3.04
N LEU A 142 3.26 -19.39 -3.49
CA LEU A 142 2.35 -18.65 -2.62
C LEU A 142 1.36 -19.57 -1.88
N ARG A 143 0.83 -20.58 -2.58
CA ARG A 143 -0.08 -21.58 -1.99
C ARG A 143 0.57 -22.41 -0.89
N GLN A 144 1.87 -22.66 -0.98
CA GLN A 144 2.59 -23.43 0.03
C GLN A 144 2.73 -22.68 1.36
N ARG A 145 2.62 -21.33 1.35
CA ARG A 145 2.85 -20.50 2.56
C ARG A 145 4.14 -20.88 3.28
N THR A 146 5.17 -21.15 2.49
CA THR A 146 6.39 -21.79 2.96
C THR A 146 7.18 -20.87 3.89
N LYS A 147 7.88 -21.49 4.85
CA LYS A 147 8.89 -20.84 5.68
C LYS A 147 10.31 -21.15 5.23
N GLU A 148 10.46 -22.05 4.25
CA GLU A 148 11.77 -22.49 3.73
C GLU A 148 12.46 -21.36 2.97
N ILE A 149 13.66 -20.99 3.41
CA ILE A 149 14.42 -19.86 2.86
C ILE A 149 14.78 -20.11 1.40
N GLU A 150 15.16 -21.34 1.04
CA GLU A 150 15.58 -21.65 -0.33
C GLU A 150 14.43 -21.54 -1.34
N VAL A 151 13.21 -21.92 -0.94
CA VAL A 151 12.01 -21.74 -1.80
C VAL A 151 11.70 -20.25 -1.96
N LYS A 152 11.89 -19.45 -0.91
CA LYS A 152 11.70 -17.99 -0.98
C LYS A 152 12.73 -17.32 -1.88
N LYS A 153 14.01 -17.69 -1.77
CA LYS A 153 15.08 -17.22 -2.68
C LYS A 153 14.76 -17.57 -4.13
N TYR A 154 14.36 -18.81 -4.39
CA TYR A 154 13.95 -19.22 -5.73
C TYR A 154 12.80 -18.36 -6.30
N CYS A 155 11.79 -18.06 -5.47
CA CYS A 155 10.71 -17.15 -5.88
C CYS A 155 11.23 -15.75 -6.21
N VAL A 156 12.10 -15.19 -5.37
CA VAL A 156 12.73 -13.88 -5.61
C VAL A 156 13.53 -13.87 -6.91
N ASP A 157 14.28 -14.93 -7.20
CA ASP A 157 15.02 -15.06 -8.47
C ASP A 157 14.09 -15.10 -9.69
N LEU A 158 12.92 -15.75 -9.57
CA LEU A 158 11.89 -15.71 -10.61
C LEU A 158 11.34 -14.29 -10.80
N LEU A 159 11.06 -13.55 -9.72
CA LEU A 159 10.57 -12.17 -9.78
C LEU A 159 11.58 -11.24 -10.49
N GLU A 160 12.87 -11.39 -10.21
CA GLU A 160 13.95 -10.66 -10.90
C GLU A 160 14.00 -11.06 -12.38
N LYS A 161 13.99 -12.37 -12.69
CA LYS A 161 14.01 -12.89 -14.06
C LYS A 161 12.82 -12.39 -14.89
N PHE A 162 11.65 -12.24 -14.29
CA PHE A 162 10.44 -11.74 -14.94
C PHE A 162 10.38 -10.21 -15.01
N GLY A 163 11.39 -9.51 -14.50
CA GLY A 163 11.48 -8.06 -14.54
C GLY A 163 10.54 -7.35 -13.56
N SER A 164 9.92 -8.07 -12.61
CA SER A 164 8.95 -7.50 -11.67
C SER A 164 9.53 -6.42 -10.77
N PHE A 165 10.80 -6.57 -10.36
CA PHE A 165 11.45 -5.58 -9.54
C PHE A 165 11.75 -4.29 -10.31
N GLU A 166 12.16 -4.39 -11.57
CA GLU A 166 12.35 -3.22 -12.43
C GLU A 166 11.01 -2.52 -12.72
N TYR A 167 9.97 -3.30 -13.04
CA TYR A 167 8.61 -2.77 -13.22
C TYR A 167 8.12 -2.02 -11.99
N THR A 168 8.36 -2.58 -10.79
CA THR A 168 8.01 -1.94 -9.52
C THR A 168 8.75 -0.63 -9.31
N ARG A 169 10.07 -0.60 -9.53
CA ARG A 169 10.88 0.63 -9.44
C ARG A 169 10.41 1.71 -10.42
N GLN A 170 10.11 1.34 -11.66
CA GLN A 170 9.60 2.28 -12.66
C GLN A 170 8.22 2.82 -12.28
N THR A 171 7.35 1.97 -11.75
CA THR A 171 6.03 2.39 -11.25
C THR A 171 6.16 3.40 -10.11
N LEU A 172 7.05 3.16 -9.15
CA LEU A 172 7.31 4.09 -8.05
C LEU A 172 7.83 5.45 -8.55
N LYS A 173 8.77 5.46 -9.51
CA LYS A 173 9.27 6.70 -10.14
C LYS A 173 8.15 7.48 -10.83
N ASN A 174 7.24 6.80 -11.53
CA ASN A 174 6.10 7.44 -12.19
C ASN A 174 5.14 8.04 -11.16
N LEU A 175 4.80 7.29 -10.10
CA LEU A 175 3.94 7.78 -9.02
C LEU A 175 4.53 8.97 -8.29
N GLU A 176 5.85 9.00 -8.07
CA GLU A 176 6.53 10.15 -7.48
C GLU A 176 6.41 11.41 -8.35
N LYS A 177 6.59 11.24 -9.67
CA LYS A 177 6.38 12.33 -10.63
C LYS A 177 4.93 12.84 -10.56
N ASP A 178 3.96 11.93 -10.57
CA ASP A 178 2.54 12.26 -10.47
C ASP A 178 2.22 12.98 -9.14
N ALA A 179 2.87 12.59 -8.04
CA ALA A 179 2.72 13.24 -6.74
C ALA A 179 3.24 14.68 -6.74
N LYS A 180 4.41 14.92 -7.36
CA LYS A 180 4.98 16.26 -7.51
C LYS A 180 4.11 17.16 -8.39
N GLU A 181 3.63 16.65 -9.52
CA GLU A 181 2.72 17.38 -10.40
C GLU A 181 1.40 17.72 -9.71
N GLU A 182 0.88 16.82 -8.89
CA GLU A 182 -0.34 17.07 -8.11
C GLU A 182 -0.11 18.06 -6.98
N LEU A 183 1.04 18.00 -6.31
CA LEU A 183 1.41 18.96 -5.27
C LEU A 183 1.49 20.39 -5.81
N GLU A 184 2.10 20.58 -6.99
CA GLU A 184 2.14 21.87 -7.67
C GLU A 184 0.74 22.40 -8.01
N LYS A 185 -0.17 21.53 -8.47
CA LYS A 185 -1.57 21.90 -8.73
C LYS A 185 -2.32 22.33 -7.47
N LEU A 186 -1.94 21.81 -6.31
CA LEU A 186 -2.49 22.18 -5.01
C LEU A 186 -1.84 23.46 -4.43
N GLY A 187 -0.97 24.13 -5.19
CA GLY A 187 -0.33 25.39 -4.80
C GLY A 187 1.08 25.24 -4.22
N GLY A 188 1.65 24.03 -4.25
CA GLY A 188 2.99 23.74 -3.75
C GLY A 188 3.08 23.72 -2.22
N ASN A 189 3.99 22.92 -1.68
CA ASN A 189 4.33 22.93 -0.25
C ASN A 189 5.74 22.35 -0.03
N PRO A 190 6.71 23.11 0.47
CA PRO A 190 8.10 22.65 0.58
C PRO A 190 8.25 21.45 1.52
N TYR A 191 7.46 21.38 2.60
CA TYR A 191 7.50 20.24 3.53
C TYR A 191 6.99 18.95 2.87
N MET A 192 5.95 19.07 2.03
CA MET A 192 5.43 17.91 1.29
C MET A 192 6.35 17.50 0.15
N GLU A 193 7.03 18.45 -0.49
CA GLU A 193 8.02 18.17 -1.52
C GLU A 193 9.22 17.43 -0.92
N ASP A 194 9.75 17.90 0.21
CA ASP A 194 10.81 17.22 0.97
C ASP A 194 10.38 15.83 1.41
N PHE A 195 9.14 15.68 1.88
CA PHE A 195 8.58 14.39 2.24
C PHE A 195 8.55 13.43 1.03
N ILE A 196 8.01 13.86 -0.13
CA ILE A 196 7.97 13.05 -1.35
C ILE A 196 9.39 12.66 -1.79
N ASN A 197 10.33 13.61 -1.79
CA ASN A 197 11.74 13.37 -2.13
C ASN A 197 12.42 12.39 -1.18
N SER A 198 12.00 12.36 0.10
CA SER A 198 12.52 11.39 1.07
C SER A 198 12.07 9.95 0.77
N LEU A 199 10.93 9.78 0.07
CA LEU A 199 10.42 8.46 -0.29
C LEU A 199 11.28 7.76 -1.35
N SER A 200 12.05 8.52 -2.14
CA SER A 200 12.89 8.05 -3.24
C SER A 200 14.31 7.64 -2.83
N LYS A 201 14.74 7.97 -1.61
CA LYS A 201 16.13 7.82 -1.15
C LYS A 201 16.47 6.43 -0.58
N THR A 202 15.73 5.38 -0.92
CA THR A 202 15.96 4.03 -0.38
C THR A 202 15.47 2.97 -1.35
#